data_AF-A0A7S1YG41-F1
#
_entry.id   AF-A0A7S1YG41-F1
#
_cell.length_a   1.000
_cell.length_b   1.000
_cell.length_c   1.000
_cell.angle_alpha   90.00
_cell.angle_beta   90.00
_cell.angle_gamma   90.00
#
_symmetry.space_group_name_H-M   'P 1'
#
loop_
_entity.id
_entity.type
_entity.pdbx_description
1 polymer ?
#
loop_
_entity_poly.entity_id
_entity_poly.type
_entity_poly.pdbx_seq_one_letter_code
_entity_poly.pdbx_strand_id
1 'polypeptide(L)'
;AHTLLSFSPSVFFIALLPPIIFNSGYHMRRDMFFRHIKPICLFACLGTVASAVSIALLLFVVVDSGWTGDFKPTFTELLTFGGLISATDPVSTLAVFQSKRVD
;
A
#
# COMPACT_ATOMS: atom_id res chain seq x y z
N ALA A 1 -10.88 32.91 6.01
CA ALA A 1 -11.31 31.68 6.71
C ALA A 1 -10.98 30.39 5.91
N HIS A 2 -9.88 30.33 5.15
CA HIS A 2 -9.59 29.22 4.23
C HIS A 2 -8.37 28.34 4.63
N THR A 3 -7.77 28.56 5.81
CA THR A 3 -6.56 27.83 6.23
C THR A 3 -6.83 26.73 7.26
N LEU A 4 -8.05 26.62 7.80
CA LEU A 4 -8.43 25.58 8.79
C LEU A 4 -8.61 24.17 8.19
N LEU A 5 -8.55 24.04 6.86
CA LEU A 5 -8.69 22.78 6.13
C LEU A 5 -7.45 22.40 5.31
N SER A 6 -6.27 22.96 5.60
CA SER A 6 -5.03 22.42 5.04
C SER A 6 -4.54 21.28 5.94
N PHE A 7 -5.01 20.06 5.63
CA PHE A 7 -4.52 18.86 6.30
C PHE A 7 -3.06 18.63 5.92
N SER A 8 -2.14 18.87 6.86
CA SER A 8 -0.73 18.56 6.64
C SER A 8 -0.53 17.04 6.67
N PRO A 9 0.16 16.44 5.67
CA PRO A 9 0.49 15.02 5.66
C PRO A 9 1.20 14.57 6.94
N SER A 10 2.04 15.43 7.51
CA SER A 10 2.75 15.14 8.76
C SER A 10 1.80 14.90 9.93
N VAL A 11 0.72 15.68 10.02
CA VAL A 11 -0.31 15.50 11.07
C VAL A 11 -1.07 14.19 10.82
N PHE A 12 -1.34 13.84 9.56
CA PHE A 12 -1.95 12.56 9.23
C PHE A 12 -1.08 11.37 9.63
N PHE A 13 0.18 11.32 9.19
CA PHE A 13 1.07 10.18 9.45
C PHE A 13 1.48 10.06 10.93
N ILE A 14 1.66 11.17 11.64
CA ILE A 14 2.16 11.15 13.03
C ILE A 14 1.02 11.09 14.05
N ALA A 15 -0.12 11.74 13.80
CA ALA A 15 -1.20 11.85 14.78
C ALA A 15 -2.42 10.97 14.48
N LEU A 16 -2.80 10.78 13.22
CA LEU A 16 -4.02 10.05 12.85
C LEU A 16 -3.77 8.59 12.50
N LEU A 17 -2.68 8.29 11.79
CA LEU A 17 -2.36 6.95 11.34
C LEU A 17 -2.08 5.97 12.51
N PRO A 18 -1.37 6.34 13.60
CA PRO A 18 -1.12 5.40 14.70
C PRO A 18 -2.41 4.94 15.43
N PRO A 19 -3.34 5.84 15.83
CA PRO A 19 -4.62 5.43 16.39
C PRO A 19 -5.46 4.54 15.46
N ILE A 20 -5.45 4.81 14.16
CA ILE A 20 -6.21 4.05 13.16
C ILE A 20 -5.69 2.61 13.05
N ILE A 21 -4.36 2.42 12.96
CA ILE A 21 -3.73 1.10 12.92
C ILE A 21 -3.97 0.36 14.25
N PHE A 22 -3.85 1.06 15.38
CA PHE A 22 -4.09 0.47 16.69
C PHE A 22 -5.53 -0.03 16.85
N ASN A 23 -6.52 0.78 16.48
CA ASN A 23 -7.93 0.41 16.55
C ASN A 23 -8.24 -0.80 15.65
N SER A 24 -7.68 -0.82 14.44
CA SER A 24 -7.83 -1.94 13.49
C SER A 24 -7.20 -3.23 14.03
N GLY A 25 -6.00 -3.12 14.62
CA GLY A 25 -5.31 -4.26 15.24
C GLY A 25 -6.00 -4.77 16.51
N TYR A 26 -6.64 -3.88 17.30
CA TYR A 26 -7.35 -4.27 18.52
C TYR A 26 -8.62 -5.09 18.22
N HIS A 27 -9.35 -4.75 17.15
CA HIS A 27 -10.55 -5.47 16.72
C HIS A 27 -10.24 -6.78 15.97
N MET A 28 -8.97 -7.04 15.63
CA MET A 28 -8.58 -8.25 14.90
C MET A 28 -8.60 -9.49 15.80
N ARG A 29 -9.28 -10.55 15.34
CA ARG A 29 -9.36 -11.86 16.02
C ARG A 29 -7.99 -12.54 16.06
N ARG A 30 -7.31 -12.45 17.21
CA ARG A 30 -5.92 -12.91 17.39
C ARG A 30 -5.76 -14.42 17.16
N ASP A 31 -6.72 -15.22 17.60
CA ASP A 31 -6.75 -16.68 17.41
C ASP A 31 -6.67 -17.08 15.93
N MET A 32 -7.46 -16.45 15.08
CA MET A 32 -7.48 -16.71 13.63
C MET A 32 -6.24 -16.14 12.93
N PHE A 33 -5.76 -14.99 13.37
CA PHE A 33 -4.53 -14.36 12.85
C PHE A 33 -3.30 -15.25 13.09
N PHE A 34 -3.08 -15.71 14.33
CA PHE A 34 -1.93 -16.56 14.64
C PHE A 34 -2.03 -17.95 14.01
N ARG A 35 -3.24 -18.48 13.83
CA ARG A 35 -3.46 -19.75 13.11
C ARG A 35 -3.04 -19.67 11.63
N HIS A 36 -3.14 -18.48 11.02
CA HIS A 36 -2.82 -18.25 9.61
C HIS A 36 -1.63 -17.31 9.40
N ILE A 37 -0.72 -17.22 10.39
CA ILE A 37 0.42 -16.30 10.29
C ILE A 37 1.33 -16.60 9.10
N LYS A 38 1.48 -17.89 8.73
CA LYS A 38 2.31 -18.32 7.60
C LYS A 38 1.84 -17.74 6.27
N PRO A 39 0.57 -17.94 5.83
CA PRO A 39 0.09 -17.31 4.59
C PRO A 39 0.07 -15.78 4.70
N ILE A 40 -0.23 -15.20 5.86
CA ILE A 40 -0.18 -13.73 6.04
C ILE A 40 1.22 -13.18 5.76
N CYS A 41 2.26 -13.76 6.37
CA CYS A 41 3.65 -13.36 6.13
C CYS A 41 4.07 -13.63 4.67
N LEU A 42 3.61 -14.73 4.07
CA LEU A 42 3.88 -15.04 2.66
C LEU A 42 3.32 -13.95 1.74
N PHE A 43 2.05 -13.58 1.91
CA PHE A 43 1.42 -12.53 1.10
C PHE A 43 1.99 -11.15 1.39
N ALA A 44 2.29 -10.83 2.65
CA ALA A 44 2.84 -9.54 3.04
C ALA A 44 4.29 -9.32 2.56
N CYS A 45 5.13 -10.36 2.54
CA CYS A 45 6.51 -10.24 2.09
C CYS A 45 6.65 -10.60 0.61
N LEU A 46 6.37 -11.86 0.24
CA LEU A 46 6.57 -12.32 -1.13
C LEU A 46 5.54 -11.73 -2.09
N GLY A 47 4.29 -11.56 -1.66
CA GLY A 47 3.26 -10.93 -2.49
C GLY A 47 3.58 -9.47 -2.83
N THR A 48 4.08 -8.71 -1.85
CA THR A 48 4.51 -7.31 -2.05
C THR A 48 5.76 -7.22 -2.93
N VAL A 49 6.77 -8.07 -2.70
CA VAL A 49 7.96 -8.10 -3.57
C VAL A 49 7.58 -8.48 -5.01
N ALA A 50 6.78 -9.52 -5.18
CA ALA A 50 6.32 -9.95 -6.51
C ALA A 50 5.51 -8.86 -7.20
N SER A 51 4.63 -8.15 -6.49
CA SER A 51 3.84 -7.03 -7.02
C SER A 51 4.73 -5.86 -7.42
N ALA A 52 5.69 -5.47 -6.58
CA ALA A 52 6.64 -4.40 -6.89
C ALA A 52 7.49 -4.72 -8.14
N VAL A 53 8.00 -5.94 -8.24
CA VAL A 53 8.77 -6.40 -9.42
C VAL A 53 7.89 -6.45 -10.67
N SER A 54 6.66 -6.94 -10.56
CA SER A 54 5.73 -7.02 -11.69
C SER A 54 5.41 -5.63 -12.25
N ILE A 55 5.17 -4.64 -11.39
CA ILE A 55 4.94 -3.24 -11.79
C ILE A 55 6.21 -2.66 -12.44
N ALA A 56 7.38 -2.88 -11.84
CA ALA A 56 8.64 -2.38 -12.37
C ALA A 56 8.95 -2.96 -13.77
N LEU A 57 8.71 -4.26 -13.98
CA LEU A 57 8.87 -4.92 -15.28
C LEU A 57 7.88 -4.39 -16.32
N LEU A 58 6.61 -4.21 -15.95
CA LEU A 58 5.61 -3.60 -16.84
C LEU A 58 6.02 -2.20 -17.29
N LEU A 59 6.48 -1.37 -16.35
CA LEU A 59 6.96 -0.03 -16.68
C LEU A 59 8.23 -0.06 -17.52
N PHE A 60 9.13 -1.01 -17.27
CA PHE A 60 10.34 -1.19 -18.07
C PHE A 60 10.00 -1.49 -19.54
N VAL A 61 9.02 -2.36 -19.80
CA VAL A 61 8.55 -2.65 -21.17
C VAL A 61 7.93 -1.41 -21.82
N VAL A 62 7.17 -0.61 -21.07
CA VAL A 62 6.57 0.64 -21.59
C VAL A 62 7.65 1.66 -21.97
N VAL A 63 8.70 1.78 -21.16
CA VAL A 63 9.85 2.66 -21.43
C VAL A 63 10.63 2.17 -22.66
N ASP A 64 10.87 0.87 -22.77
CA ASP A 64 11.55 0.25 -23.92
C ASP A 64 10.77 0.41 -25.23
N SER A 65 9.43 0.34 -25.16
CA SER A 65 8.52 0.56 -26.29
C SER A 65 8.49 2.04 -26.76
N GLY A 66 9.20 2.95 -26.09
CA GLY A 66 9.34 4.35 -26.50
C GLY A 66 8.10 5.21 -26.21
N TRP A 67 7.14 4.71 -25.43
CA TRP A 67 5.91 5.45 -25.08
C TRP A 67 6.16 6.63 -24.13
N THR A 68 7.34 6.68 -23.50
CA THR A 68 7.69 7.63 -22.44
C THR A 68 8.49 8.84 -22.96
N GLY A 69 8.71 8.95 -24.28
CA GLY A 69 9.43 10.06 -24.89
C GLY A 69 10.89 10.15 -24.41
N ASP A 70 11.31 11.33 -23.95
CA ASP A 70 12.67 11.58 -23.44
C ASP A 70 12.90 11.08 -22.00
N PHE A 71 11.85 10.68 -21.29
CA PHE A 71 11.97 10.23 -19.91
C PHE A 71 12.42 8.75 -19.87
N LYS A 72 13.70 8.56 -19.56
CA LYS A 72 14.36 7.25 -19.43
C LYS A 72 14.75 6.99 -17.98
N PRO A 73 13.81 6.55 -17.14
CA PRO A 73 14.10 6.23 -15.76
C PRO A 73 15.02 5.00 -15.68
N THR A 74 15.89 4.98 -14.68
CA THR A 74 16.72 3.81 -14.40
C THR A 74 15.85 2.69 -13.83
N PHE A 75 16.23 1.43 -14.04
CA PHE A 75 15.49 0.28 -13.49
C PHE A 75 15.27 0.38 -11.97
N THR A 76 16.22 0.95 -11.23
CA THR A 76 16.09 1.22 -9.78
C THR A 76 14.98 2.23 -9.46
N GLU A 77 14.77 3.25 -10.28
CA GLU A 77 13.69 4.23 -10.09
C GLU A 77 12.32 3.59 -10.35
N LEU A 78 12.23 2.75 -11.39
CA LEU A 78 11.04 1.95 -11.67
C LEU A 78 10.73 0.95 -10.55
N LEU A 79 11.76 0.32 -9.98
CA LEU A 79 11.61 -0.59 -8.84
C LEU A 79 11.20 0.17 -7.57
N THR A 80 11.74 1.36 -7.35
CA THR A 80 11.36 2.22 -6.21
C THR A 80 9.90 2.65 -6.33
N PHE A 81 9.46 3.03 -7.54
CA PHE A 81 8.05 3.33 -7.81
C PHE A 81 7.16 2.11 -7.62
N GLY A 82 7.55 0.94 -8.15
CA GLY A 82 6.85 -0.32 -7.94
C GLY A 82 6.72 -0.68 -6.46
N GLY A 83 7.77 -0.46 -5.67
CA GLY A 83 7.76 -0.65 -4.22
C GLY A 83 6.81 0.29 -3.50
N LEU A 84 6.80 1.59 -3.87
CA LEU A 84 5.90 2.59 -3.29
C LEU A 84 4.42 2.25 -3.53
N ILE A 85 4.07 1.80 -4.74
CA ILE A 85 2.68 1.46 -5.11
C ILE A 85 2.27 0.08 -4.60
N SER A 86 3.21 -0.83 -4.39
CA SER A 86 2.89 -2.18 -3.92
C SER A 86 2.41 -2.26 -2.47
N ALA A 87 2.59 -1.20 -1.67
CA ALA A 87 2.08 -1.17 -0.31
C ALA A 87 0.54 -1.08 -0.31
N THR A 88 -0.13 -2.16 0.06
CA THR A 88 -1.59 -2.20 0.19
C THR A 88 -2.06 -1.73 1.56
N ASP A 89 -3.02 -0.81 1.62
CA ASP A 89 -3.62 -0.33 2.87
C ASP A 89 -4.84 -1.18 3.29
N PRO A 90 -4.73 -2.02 4.34
CA PRO A 90 -5.85 -2.79 4.87
C PRO A 90 -6.92 -1.91 5.53
N VAL A 91 -6.59 -0.69 5.97
CA VAL A 91 -7.54 0.19 6.66
C VAL A 91 -8.56 0.73 5.67
N SER A 92 -8.10 1.26 4.54
CA SER A 92 -9.00 1.79 3.51
C SER A 92 -9.94 0.71 2.97
N THR A 93 -9.46 -0.52 2.81
CA THR A 93 -10.29 -1.65 2.37
C THR A 93 -11.28 -2.09 3.45
N LEU A 94 -10.86 -2.16 4.72
CA LEU A 94 -11.75 -2.49 5.85
C LEU A 94 -12.89 -1.47 6.01
N ALA A 95 -12.61 -0.17 5.87
CA ALA A 95 -13.62 0.88 5.93
C ALA A 95 -14.68 0.74 4.83
N VAL A 96 -14.26 0.36 3.61
CA VAL A 96 -15.17 0.10 2.50
C VAL A 96 -16.01 -1.16 2.74
N PHE A 97 -15.44 -2.24 3.29
CA PHE A 97 -16.20 -3.45 3.65
C PHE A 97 -17.27 -3.17 4.71
N GLN A 98 -16.94 -2.39 5.74
CA GLN A 98 -17.90 -1.96 6.76
C GLN A 98 -19.04 -1.12 6.17
N SER A 99 -18.75 -0.26 5.18
CA SER A 99 -19.78 0.51 4.46
C SER A 99 -20.67 -0.36 3.57
N LYS A 100 -20.17 -1.49 3.06
CA LYS A 100 -20.93 -2.39 2.17
C LYS A 100 -21.67 -3.53 2.89
N ARG A 101 -21.52 -3.67 4.21
CA ARG A 101 -22.24 -4.67 5.04
C ARG A 101 -22.08 -6.11 4.53
N VAL A 102 -20.88 -6.43 4.06
CA VAL A 102 -20.46 -7.79 3.70
C VAL A 102 -19.41 -8.22 4.73
N ASP A 103 -19.77 -9.22 5.53
CA ASP A 103 -18.89 -9.87 6.51
C ASP A 103 -17.71 -10.58 5.85
#